data_AF-A0A8H5PZ97-F1
#
_entry.id   AF-A0A8H5PZ97-F1
#
_cell.length_a   1.000
_cell.length_b   1.000
_cell.length_c   1.000
_cell.angle_alpha   90.00
_cell.angle_beta   90.00
_cell.angle_gamma   90.00
#
_symmetry.space_group_name_H-M   'P 1'
#
loop_
_entity.id
_entity.type
_entity.pdbx_description
1 polymer ?
#
loop_
_entity_poly.entity_id
_entity_poly.type
_entity_poly.pdbx_seq_one_letter_code
_entity_poly.pdbx_strand_id
1 'polypeptide(L)'
;MPEEYMSMLKNLPSEVEKVKDPVVGVAAVDVSVQTGPPRHLASGILYGIPDRPDQIPDHFYKDIGFNYGRGGGSQLPGTKGYAISLEDYEARFASALSNYRTTRKHGGEFVYLLPALWGADGGQSEGFAYPGDDNDWTSWDAFLERTLDDVKKSNMIEGLVVDIWNEPDLTFFWNRSMEQWLQLWTRSFKKIREALPSVRITGPSMSAFPSASHEWWSAFLSGCKDTLPDQWSWHMEGGDEAVTMASSMASFHDLLSKHGIPLDKAQDVNINEYAVYGEQVPSAGAWWIAGLERENAHGLRGNWAIAGALHDFMAGLLSKPNGSDSNYAIEGEGYWPTAEFQVYKYYASSMKGQRLKTSASSDGLLDVYATVEGDVVRILAGTRSRPGNWTVDVVGLKDDTRVKVKTLAFRVVDGDKLRRVDGPHDLEEREEVVKEGKLRLRMKHQDPMTAFAFELAIAEGI
;
A
#
# COMPACT_ATOMS: atom_id res chain seq x y z
N MET A 1 9.29 -29.72 6.51
CA MET A 1 8.43 -28.73 5.84
C MET A 1 8.01 -29.30 4.50
N PRO A 2 6.76 -29.14 4.05
CA PRO A 2 6.40 -29.59 2.71
C PRO A 2 7.29 -28.86 1.69
N GLU A 3 7.85 -29.60 0.73
CA GLU A 3 8.62 -29.07 -0.41
C GLU A 3 7.90 -27.93 -1.14
N GLU A 4 6.58 -27.85 -1.02
CA GLU A 4 5.71 -26.80 -1.55
C GLU A 4 6.10 -25.40 -1.04
N TYR A 5 6.43 -25.21 0.24
CA TYR A 5 6.75 -23.87 0.77
C TYR A 5 8.04 -23.28 0.18
N MET A 6 9.09 -24.11 0.05
CA MET A 6 10.37 -23.68 -0.55
C MET A 6 10.32 -23.58 -2.08
N SER A 7 9.46 -24.38 -2.73
CA SER A 7 9.12 -24.24 -4.15
C SER A 7 8.42 -22.91 -4.41
N MET A 8 7.48 -22.52 -3.55
CA MET A 8 6.67 -21.33 -3.78
C MET A 8 7.39 -20.00 -3.49
N LEU A 9 8.30 -19.93 -2.51
CA LEU A 9 9.20 -18.76 -2.37
C LEU A 9 10.13 -18.59 -3.58
N LYS A 10 10.52 -19.69 -4.25
CA LYS A 10 11.24 -19.67 -5.53
C LYS A 10 10.34 -19.33 -6.73
N ASN A 11 9.01 -19.40 -6.57
CA ASN A 11 8.00 -19.12 -7.58
C ASN A 11 7.25 -17.80 -7.35
N LEU A 12 7.63 -16.99 -6.35
CA LEU A 12 7.30 -15.57 -6.39
C LEU A 12 7.73 -15.03 -7.75
N PRO A 13 6.95 -14.16 -8.40
CA PRO A 13 7.22 -13.75 -9.76
C PRO A 13 8.69 -13.39 -9.89
N SER A 14 9.46 -14.24 -10.57
CA SER A 14 10.78 -13.83 -11.01
C SER A 14 10.48 -12.82 -12.10
N GLU A 15 10.47 -11.54 -11.72
CA GLU A 15 10.63 -10.51 -12.72
C GLU A 15 11.93 -10.88 -13.43
N VAL A 16 11.83 -11.27 -14.70
CA VAL A 16 12.98 -11.25 -15.58
C VAL A 16 13.57 -9.86 -15.38
N GLU A 17 14.78 -9.77 -14.81
CA GLU A 17 15.49 -8.52 -14.61
C GLU A 17 15.71 -7.90 -15.99
N LYS A 18 14.69 -7.19 -16.48
CA LYS A 18 14.84 -6.33 -17.63
C LYS A 18 15.74 -5.22 -17.15
N VAL A 19 16.88 -5.08 -17.82
CA VAL A 19 17.74 -3.91 -17.62
C VAL A 19 16.87 -2.69 -17.93
N LYS A 20 16.50 -1.96 -16.88
CA LYS A 20 15.66 -0.77 -16.98
C LYS A 20 16.55 0.41 -17.33
N ASP A 21 16.13 1.20 -18.31
CA ASP A 21 16.83 2.42 -18.70
C ASP A 21 17.01 3.37 -17.50
N PRO A 22 18.18 4.04 -17.38
CA PRO A 22 18.41 4.99 -16.31
C PRO A 22 17.45 6.19 -16.37
N VAL A 23 17.03 6.67 -15.20
CA VAL A 23 16.24 7.90 -15.09
C VAL A 23 17.11 9.12 -15.37
N VAL A 24 16.65 10.03 -16.21
CA VAL A 24 17.35 11.29 -16.56
C VAL A 24 16.50 12.54 -16.32
N GLY A 25 15.33 12.38 -15.72
CA GLY A 25 14.35 13.44 -15.51
C GLY A 25 14.68 14.43 -14.38
N VAL A 26 13.85 15.47 -14.31
CA VAL A 26 13.89 16.51 -13.26
C VAL A 26 12.58 16.49 -12.50
N ALA A 27 12.62 16.18 -11.21
CA ALA A 27 11.51 16.41 -10.29
C ALA A 27 11.66 17.80 -9.64
N ALA A 28 10.58 18.32 -9.05
CA ALA A 28 10.63 19.64 -8.42
C ALA A 28 9.95 19.66 -7.05
N VAL A 29 10.45 20.56 -6.18
CA VAL A 29 9.88 20.92 -4.88
C VAL A 29 9.70 22.43 -4.86
N ASP A 30 8.48 22.90 -4.64
CA ASP A 30 8.17 24.32 -4.48
C ASP A 30 8.02 24.64 -3.00
N VAL A 31 9.03 25.30 -2.42
CA VAL A 31 9.06 25.60 -0.98
C VAL A 31 8.08 26.70 -0.58
N SER A 32 7.53 27.44 -1.55
CA SER A 32 6.59 28.53 -1.31
C SER A 32 5.14 28.05 -1.11
N VAL A 33 4.86 26.78 -1.39
CA VAL A 33 3.50 26.21 -1.34
C VAL A 33 3.45 25.03 -0.38
N GLN A 34 2.76 25.24 0.75
CA GLN A 34 2.47 24.19 1.73
C GLN A 34 1.13 23.51 1.44
N THR A 35 1.07 22.18 1.59
CA THR A 35 -0.10 21.35 1.27
C THR A 35 -0.67 20.61 2.49
N GLY A 36 -0.38 21.13 3.69
CA GLY A 36 -0.85 20.61 4.98
C GLY A 36 0.16 19.69 5.68
N PRO A 37 -0.14 19.21 6.89
CA PRO A 37 0.78 18.38 7.66
C PRO A 37 1.01 16.99 7.02
N PRO A 38 2.15 16.33 7.28
CA PRO A 38 2.37 14.92 6.94
C PRO A 38 1.28 14.01 7.50
N ARG A 39 0.79 13.06 6.68
CA ARG A 39 -0.32 12.17 7.02
C ARG A 39 0.07 10.68 7.01
N HIS A 40 1.28 10.34 6.59
CA HIS A 40 1.78 8.96 6.51
C HIS A 40 0.87 8.08 5.65
N LEU A 41 0.41 8.61 4.50
CA LEU A 41 -0.64 7.97 3.71
C LEU A 41 -0.23 6.63 3.09
N ALA A 42 1.06 6.43 2.82
CA ALA A 42 1.61 5.18 2.33
C ALA A 42 1.93 4.15 3.44
N SER A 43 1.75 4.47 4.71
CA SER A 43 2.12 3.59 5.83
C SER A 43 1.04 2.55 6.14
N GLY A 44 0.55 1.87 5.10
CA GLY A 44 -0.38 0.75 5.21
C GLY A 44 0.25 -0.56 4.73
N ILE A 45 -0.28 -1.70 5.19
CA ILE A 45 0.18 -3.04 4.75
C ILE A 45 -0.99 -3.99 4.48
N LEU A 46 -0.86 -4.76 3.40
CA LEU A 46 -1.67 -5.95 3.16
C LEU A 46 -1.12 -7.13 3.97
N TYR A 47 -1.95 -7.76 4.79
CA TYR A 47 -1.55 -8.78 5.76
C TYR A 47 -0.29 -8.35 6.55
N GLY A 48 0.67 -9.25 6.75
CA GLY A 48 1.95 -8.93 7.39
C GLY A 48 1.90 -8.65 8.89
N ILE A 49 0.74 -8.85 9.51
CA ILE A 49 0.51 -8.73 10.96
C ILE A 49 0.30 -10.15 11.50
N PRO A 50 1.16 -10.64 12.41
CA PRO A 50 0.99 -11.97 12.97
C PRO A 50 -0.31 -12.12 13.75
N ASP A 51 -0.88 -13.32 13.71
CA ASP A 51 -2.07 -13.65 14.48
C ASP A 51 -1.79 -13.70 16.00
N ARG A 52 -0.54 -14.02 16.39
CA ARG A 52 -0.11 -13.92 17.78
C ARG A 52 0.07 -12.44 18.14
N PRO A 53 -0.71 -11.90 19.09
CA PRO A 53 -0.54 -10.53 19.54
C PRO A 53 0.89 -10.26 20.01
N ASP A 54 1.37 -9.04 19.77
CA ASP A 54 2.66 -8.53 20.23
C ASP A 54 3.91 -9.30 19.72
N GLN A 55 3.74 -10.21 18.73
CA GLN A 55 4.87 -10.91 18.12
C GLN A 55 5.83 -9.97 17.41
N ILE A 56 5.31 -9.00 16.66
CA ILE A 56 6.12 -7.89 16.13
C ILE A 56 6.17 -6.80 17.22
N PRO A 57 7.37 -6.39 17.67
CA PRO A 57 7.49 -5.34 18.69
C PRO A 57 6.82 -4.03 18.27
N ASP A 58 6.08 -3.41 19.21
CA ASP A 58 5.31 -2.16 19.01
C ASP A 58 6.05 -1.03 18.29
N HIS A 59 7.37 -0.91 18.52
CA HIS A 59 8.14 0.17 17.94
C HIS A 59 8.18 0.09 16.40
N PHE A 60 8.10 -1.10 15.80
CA PHE A 60 8.09 -1.22 14.34
C PHE A 60 6.86 -0.57 13.71
N TYR A 61 5.69 -0.69 14.32
CA TYR A 61 4.47 0.01 13.88
C TYR A 61 4.57 1.53 14.12
N LYS A 62 5.06 1.94 15.29
CA LYS A 62 5.19 3.36 15.65
C LYS A 62 6.21 4.09 14.77
N ASP A 63 7.34 3.44 14.50
CA ASP A 63 8.46 4.02 13.76
C ASP A 63 8.10 4.38 12.32
N ILE A 64 7.16 3.67 11.69
CA ILE A 64 6.70 3.95 10.32
C ILE A 64 5.44 4.81 10.26
N GLY A 65 4.92 5.26 11.41
CA GLY A 65 3.64 5.99 11.45
C GLY A 65 2.49 5.17 10.87
N PHE A 66 2.39 3.90 11.29
CA PHE A 66 1.42 2.93 10.78
C PHE A 66 -0.02 3.49 10.73
N ASN A 67 -0.66 3.35 9.57
CA ASN A 67 -1.91 4.04 9.24
C ASN A 67 -3.03 3.06 8.86
N TYR A 68 -2.70 1.94 8.21
CA TYR A 68 -3.70 0.98 7.73
C TYR A 68 -3.21 -0.48 7.78
N GLY A 69 -4.08 -1.40 8.17
CA GLY A 69 -3.92 -2.83 7.97
C GLY A 69 -5.04 -3.39 7.09
N ARG A 70 -4.77 -4.41 6.29
CA ARG A 70 -5.79 -5.13 5.52
C ARG A 70 -5.62 -6.63 5.65
N GLY A 71 -6.69 -7.37 5.88
CA GLY A 71 -6.61 -8.82 6.05
C GLY A 71 -7.96 -9.48 6.24
N GLY A 72 -7.98 -10.81 6.19
CA GLY A 72 -9.22 -11.59 6.34
C GLY A 72 -9.00 -13.10 6.54
N GLY A 73 -7.80 -13.51 6.96
CA GLY A 73 -7.46 -14.92 7.20
C GLY A 73 -7.08 -15.74 5.96
N SER A 74 -6.79 -15.10 4.82
CA SER A 74 -6.34 -15.79 3.60
C SER A 74 -5.14 -16.70 3.88
N GLN A 75 -5.13 -17.88 3.28
CA GLN A 75 -4.02 -18.84 3.37
C GLN A 75 -3.56 -19.20 4.82
N LEU A 76 -4.39 -18.94 5.84
CA LEU A 76 -4.11 -19.38 7.20
C LEU A 76 -3.94 -20.91 7.23
N PRO A 77 -2.82 -21.45 7.77
CA PRO A 77 -2.52 -22.88 7.67
C PRO A 77 -3.67 -23.77 8.14
N GLY A 78 -4.05 -24.74 7.31
CA GLY A 78 -5.09 -25.72 7.65
C GLY A 78 -6.53 -25.23 7.50
N THR A 79 -6.76 -24.03 6.95
CA THR A 79 -8.11 -23.47 6.78
C THR A 79 -8.39 -23.05 5.34
N LYS A 80 -9.67 -23.09 4.92
CA LYS A 80 -10.14 -22.77 3.57
C LYS A 80 -11.31 -21.78 3.51
N GLY A 81 -11.85 -21.36 4.65
CA GLY A 81 -12.91 -20.35 4.77
C GLY A 81 -14.33 -20.93 4.89
N TYR A 82 -15.30 -20.04 5.08
CA TYR A 82 -16.69 -20.38 5.37
C TYR A 82 -17.35 -21.31 4.34
N ALA A 83 -17.03 -21.14 3.06
CA ALA A 83 -17.59 -21.97 1.99
C ALA A 83 -17.27 -23.46 2.15
N ILE A 84 -16.25 -23.80 2.96
CA ILE A 84 -15.85 -25.18 3.24
C ILE A 84 -16.39 -25.66 4.57
N SER A 85 -16.16 -24.93 5.66
CA SER A 85 -16.61 -25.34 6.98
C SER A 85 -16.80 -24.17 7.92
N LEU A 86 -17.57 -24.41 8.98
CA LEU A 86 -17.71 -23.42 10.01
C LEU A 86 -16.44 -23.23 10.85
N GLU A 87 -15.71 -24.31 11.12
CA GLU A 87 -14.45 -24.27 11.86
C GLU A 87 -13.42 -23.38 11.14
N ASP A 88 -13.36 -23.50 9.81
CA ASP A 88 -12.49 -22.69 8.97
C ASP A 88 -12.85 -21.20 9.04
N TYR A 89 -14.15 -20.88 9.04
CA TYR A 89 -14.62 -19.51 9.25
C TYR A 89 -14.19 -18.98 10.62
N GLU A 90 -14.39 -19.75 11.69
CA GLU A 90 -14.06 -19.31 13.05
C GLU A 90 -12.56 -19.02 13.20
N ALA A 91 -11.72 -19.87 12.59
CA ALA A 91 -10.27 -19.66 12.57
C ALA A 91 -9.86 -18.39 11.78
N ARG A 92 -10.40 -18.19 10.57
CA ARG A 92 -10.10 -17.00 9.76
C ARG A 92 -10.67 -15.71 10.36
N PHE A 93 -11.82 -15.78 11.01
CA PHE A 93 -12.39 -14.67 11.79
C PHE A 93 -11.49 -14.31 12.97
N ALA A 94 -10.98 -15.31 13.72
CA ALA A 94 -10.08 -15.08 14.84
C ALA A 94 -8.76 -14.40 14.40
N SER A 95 -8.19 -14.82 13.26
CA SER A 95 -7.04 -14.17 12.63
C SER A 95 -7.34 -12.70 12.29
N ALA A 96 -8.44 -12.44 11.56
CA ALA A 96 -8.84 -11.09 11.20
C ALA A 96 -9.09 -10.18 12.42
N LEU A 97 -9.72 -10.72 13.47
CA LEU A 97 -9.94 -10.01 14.72
C LEU A 97 -8.63 -9.68 15.46
N SER A 98 -7.66 -10.58 15.43
CA SER A 98 -6.32 -10.32 15.99
C SER A 98 -5.62 -9.20 15.22
N ASN A 99 -5.60 -9.27 13.88
CA ASN A 99 -5.06 -8.25 13.00
C ASN A 99 -5.74 -6.89 13.19
N TYR A 100 -7.07 -6.86 13.31
CA TYR A 100 -7.85 -5.67 13.62
C TYR A 100 -7.39 -5.05 14.95
N ARG A 101 -7.27 -5.84 16.01
CA ARG A 101 -6.86 -5.36 17.34
C ARG A 101 -5.45 -4.77 17.32
N THR A 102 -4.50 -5.44 16.66
CA THR A 102 -3.13 -4.91 16.49
C THR A 102 -3.16 -3.61 15.69
N THR A 103 -3.94 -3.57 14.60
CA THR A 103 -4.06 -2.37 13.76
C THR A 103 -4.59 -1.17 14.57
N ARG A 104 -5.69 -1.38 15.33
CA ARG A 104 -6.28 -0.34 16.19
C ARG A 104 -5.38 0.06 17.36
N LYS A 105 -4.65 -0.89 17.96
CA LYS A 105 -3.65 -0.62 19.01
C LYS A 105 -2.63 0.43 18.57
N HIS A 106 -2.29 0.45 17.28
CA HIS A 106 -1.34 1.39 16.69
C HIS A 106 -2.00 2.58 15.98
N GLY A 107 -3.31 2.78 16.17
CA GLY A 107 -4.05 3.95 15.66
C GLY A 107 -4.51 3.83 14.20
N GLY A 108 -4.10 2.78 13.49
CA GLY A 108 -4.44 2.59 12.08
C GLY A 108 -5.85 2.03 11.87
N GLU A 109 -6.39 2.19 10.68
CA GLU A 109 -7.71 1.64 10.29
C GLU A 109 -7.55 0.26 9.64
N PHE A 110 -8.54 -0.60 9.79
CA PHE A 110 -8.47 -1.99 9.32
C PHE A 110 -9.47 -2.28 8.22
N VAL A 111 -8.96 -2.64 7.04
CA VAL A 111 -9.77 -3.13 5.92
C VAL A 111 -9.98 -4.64 6.06
N TYR A 112 -11.21 -5.04 6.35
CA TYR A 112 -11.58 -6.43 6.51
C TYR A 112 -12.01 -7.05 5.17
N LEU A 113 -11.20 -8.00 4.71
CA LEU A 113 -11.40 -8.73 3.46
C LEU A 113 -12.42 -9.87 3.63
N LEU A 114 -13.68 -9.63 3.24
CA LEU A 114 -14.70 -10.67 3.21
C LEU A 114 -14.39 -11.86 2.28
N PRO A 115 -13.80 -11.72 1.07
CA PRO A 115 -13.56 -12.88 0.21
C PRO A 115 -12.57 -13.88 0.84
N ALA A 116 -11.58 -13.38 1.60
CA ALA A 116 -10.65 -14.23 2.34
C ALA A 116 -11.37 -15.03 3.44
N LEU A 117 -12.32 -14.42 4.15
CA LEU A 117 -13.12 -15.11 5.16
C LEU A 117 -14.07 -16.15 4.54
N TRP A 118 -14.66 -15.83 3.38
CA TRP A 118 -15.49 -16.74 2.60
C TRP A 118 -14.70 -17.96 2.10
N GLY A 119 -13.44 -17.74 1.69
CA GLY A 119 -12.58 -18.76 1.10
C GLY A 119 -12.18 -18.52 -0.36
N ALA A 120 -12.55 -17.35 -0.92
CA ALA A 120 -12.19 -16.90 -2.27
C ALA A 120 -10.87 -16.09 -2.26
N ASP A 121 -9.78 -16.73 -1.88
CA ASP A 121 -8.43 -16.18 -1.78
C ASP A 121 -7.45 -16.62 -2.90
N GLY A 122 -7.95 -17.12 -4.04
CA GLY A 122 -7.14 -17.64 -5.15
C GLY A 122 -6.67 -19.10 -5.04
N GLY A 123 -6.88 -19.76 -3.89
CA GLY A 123 -6.53 -21.17 -3.65
C GLY A 123 -7.73 -22.14 -3.58
N GLN A 124 -8.84 -21.81 -4.24
CA GLN A 124 -10.12 -22.53 -4.16
C GLN A 124 -10.00 -23.95 -4.73
N SER A 125 -10.73 -24.90 -4.15
CA SER A 125 -10.85 -26.25 -4.69
C SER A 125 -11.74 -26.29 -5.93
N GLU A 126 -11.65 -27.38 -6.72
CA GLU A 126 -12.65 -27.66 -7.75
C GLU A 126 -14.06 -27.72 -7.15
N GLY A 127 -15.05 -27.18 -7.85
CA GLY A 127 -16.43 -27.12 -7.37
C GLY A 127 -16.68 -26.09 -6.26
N PHE A 128 -15.74 -25.17 -6.01
CA PHE A 128 -15.94 -24.09 -5.04
C PHE A 128 -17.22 -23.28 -5.34
N ALA A 129 -18.05 -23.14 -4.32
CA ALA A 129 -19.30 -22.40 -4.39
C ALA A 129 -19.02 -20.90 -4.29
N TYR A 130 -19.37 -20.17 -5.35
CA TYR A 130 -19.33 -18.72 -5.34
C TYR A 130 -20.70 -18.17 -4.90
N PRO A 131 -20.73 -16.98 -4.27
CA PRO A 131 -21.97 -16.32 -3.90
C PRO A 131 -22.92 -16.15 -5.09
N GLY A 132 -24.16 -16.65 -4.96
CA GLY A 132 -25.19 -16.51 -6.00
C GLY A 132 -25.19 -17.59 -7.07
N ASP A 133 -24.38 -18.64 -6.93
CA ASP A 133 -24.42 -19.81 -7.81
C ASP A 133 -25.83 -20.40 -7.86
N ASP A 134 -26.26 -20.80 -9.05
CA ASP A 134 -27.63 -21.29 -9.31
C ASP A 134 -28.75 -20.29 -8.93
N ASN A 135 -28.42 -18.99 -8.86
CA ASN A 135 -29.25 -17.92 -8.29
C ASN A 135 -29.62 -18.12 -6.80
N ASP A 136 -28.84 -18.93 -6.08
CA ASP A 136 -28.99 -19.15 -4.64
C ASP A 136 -28.01 -18.26 -3.85
N TRP A 137 -28.58 -17.32 -3.10
CA TRP A 137 -27.85 -16.41 -2.24
C TRP A 137 -27.83 -16.85 -0.77
N THR A 138 -28.51 -17.96 -0.43
CA THR A 138 -28.75 -18.38 0.96
C THR A 138 -27.46 -18.52 1.77
N SER A 139 -26.44 -19.18 1.21
CA SER A 139 -25.18 -19.40 1.91
C SER A 139 -24.41 -18.09 2.14
N TRP A 140 -24.38 -17.21 1.13
CA TRP A 140 -23.75 -15.90 1.25
C TRP A 140 -24.48 -14.99 2.26
N ASP A 141 -25.82 -15.03 2.27
CA ASP A 141 -26.62 -14.26 3.22
C ASP A 141 -26.40 -14.70 4.66
N ALA A 142 -26.34 -16.01 4.89
CA ALA A 142 -26.05 -16.59 6.20
C ALA A 142 -24.62 -16.26 6.66
N PHE A 143 -23.65 -16.35 5.74
CA PHE A 143 -22.27 -15.92 5.98
C PHE A 143 -22.20 -14.45 6.39
N LEU A 144 -22.82 -13.56 5.62
CA LEU A 144 -22.75 -12.13 5.86
C LEU A 144 -23.47 -11.76 7.17
N GLU A 145 -24.63 -12.35 7.45
CA GLU A 145 -25.35 -12.15 8.72
C GLU A 145 -24.51 -12.57 9.92
N ARG A 146 -23.92 -13.77 9.86
CA ARG A 146 -23.04 -14.25 10.92
C ARG A 146 -21.82 -13.34 11.10
N THR A 147 -21.17 -12.97 10.00
CA THR A 147 -19.97 -12.11 10.04
C THR A 147 -20.28 -10.77 10.71
N LEU A 148 -21.39 -10.14 10.34
CA LEU A 148 -21.81 -8.87 10.91
C LEU A 148 -22.18 -9.00 12.40
N ASP A 149 -22.78 -10.12 12.80
CA ASP A 149 -23.07 -10.42 14.20
C ASP A 149 -21.80 -10.65 15.02
N ASP A 150 -20.83 -11.39 14.48
CA ASP A 150 -19.56 -11.67 15.17
C ASP A 150 -18.70 -10.40 15.26
N VAL A 151 -18.73 -9.54 14.24
CA VAL A 151 -18.16 -8.17 14.29
C VAL A 151 -18.75 -7.36 15.44
N LYS A 152 -20.08 -7.37 15.63
CA LYS A 152 -20.74 -6.69 16.76
C LYS A 152 -20.37 -7.31 18.10
N LYS A 153 -20.44 -8.64 18.22
CA LYS A 153 -20.14 -9.37 19.48
C LYS A 153 -18.69 -9.20 19.93
N SER A 154 -17.77 -9.06 18.98
CA SER A 154 -16.33 -8.87 19.25
C SER A 154 -15.93 -7.40 19.43
N ASN A 155 -16.86 -6.46 19.26
CA ASN A 155 -16.62 -5.01 19.26
C ASN A 155 -15.61 -4.57 18.19
N MET A 156 -15.61 -5.22 17.03
CA MET A 156 -14.74 -4.91 15.88
C MET A 156 -15.36 -3.80 15.00
N ILE A 157 -15.71 -2.65 15.58
CA ILE A 157 -16.47 -1.60 14.87
C ILE A 157 -15.63 -0.35 14.61
N GLU A 158 -14.91 0.12 15.62
CA GLU A 158 -14.17 1.37 15.52
C GLU A 158 -13.00 1.23 14.53
N GLY A 159 -12.90 2.11 13.54
CA GLY A 159 -11.84 2.08 12.53
C GLY A 159 -11.90 0.85 11.60
N LEU A 160 -13.02 0.12 11.58
CA LEU A 160 -13.27 -0.94 10.60
C LEU A 160 -13.69 -0.34 9.25
N VAL A 161 -13.16 -0.90 8.17
CA VAL A 161 -13.61 -0.69 6.79
C VAL A 161 -13.89 -2.07 6.21
N VAL A 162 -15.03 -2.30 5.58
CA VAL A 162 -15.39 -3.61 5.01
C VAL A 162 -15.13 -3.59 3.50
N ASP A 163 -14.33 -4.55 3.02
CA ASP A 163 -14.06 -4.77 1.60
C ASP A 163 -14.87 -5.98 1.13
N ILE A 164 -15.85 -5.74 0.25
CA ILE A 164 -16.83 -6.77 -0.14
C ILE A 164 -16.17 -7.87 -0.96
N TRP A 165 -15.26 -7.52 -1.87
CA TRP A 165 -14.59 -8.49 -2.73
C TRP A 165 -13.22 -7.97 -3.17
N ASN A 166 -12.32 -8.90 -3.49
CA ASN A 166 -10.97 -8.63 -3.94
C ASN A 166 -10.87 -8.97 -5.42
N GLU A 167 -10.39 -8.03 -6.24
CA GLU A 167 -10.08 -8.22 -7.67
C GLU A 167 -11.12 -9.06 -8.43
N PRO A 168 -12.38 -8.62 -8.45
CA PRO A 168 -13.45 -9.37 -9.11
C PRO A 168 -13.26 -9.49 -10.63
N ASP A 169 -12.40 -8.65 -11.20
CA ASP A 169 -11.96 -8.65 -12.59
C ASP A 169 -10.94 -9.76 -12.90
N LEU A 170 -10.45 -10.50 -11.90
CA LEU A 170 -9.55 -11.64 -12.09
C LEU A 170 -10.25 -12.96 -11.77
N THR A 171 -10.19 -13.90 -12.72
CA THR A 171 -10.92 -15.17 -12.66
C THR A 171 -10.52 -16.08 -11.50
N PHE A 172 -9.33 -15.90 -10.92
CA PHE A 172 -8.90 -16.67 -9.76
C PHE A 172 -9.53 -16.18 -8.45
N PHE A 173 -9.92 -14.91 -8.34
CA PHE A 173 -10.67 -14.40 -7.19
C PHE A 173 -12.19 -14.39 -7.41
N TRP A 174 -12.63 -14.30 -8.67
CA TRP A 174 -14.04 -14.36 -9.04
C TRP A 174 -14.25 -15.10 -10.35
N ASN A 175 -14.70 -16.35 -10.29
CA ASN A 175 -14.91 -17.18 -11.48
C ASN A 175 -16.38 -17.25 -11.90
N ARG A 176 -17.09 -16.11 -11.87
CA ARG A 176 -18.51 -16.00 -12.26
C ARG A 176 -18.73 -14.74 -13.10
N SER A 177 -19.94 -14.53 -13.59
CA SER A 177 -20.21 -13.38 -14.45
C SER A 177 -20.10 -12.05 -13.69
N MET A 178 -19.84 -10.99 -14.45
CA MET A 178 -19.82 -9.63 -13.93
C MET A 178 -21.19 -9.22 -13.36
N GLU A 179 -22.30 -9.65 -13.98
CA GLU A 179 -23.65 -9.39 -13.47
C GLU A 179 -23.88 -10.03 -12.10
N GLN A 180 -23.39 -11.25 -11.88
CA GLN A 180 -23.47 -11.93 -10.58
C GLN A 180 -22.64 -11.18 -9.53
N TRP A 181 -21.46 -10.67 -9.90
CA TRP A 181 -20.66 -9.83 -9.00
C TRP A 181 -21.35 -8.50 -8.63
N LEU A 182 -21.98 -7.82 -9.59
CA LEU A 182 -22.73 -6.59 -9.33
C LEU A 182 -23.92 -6.82 -8.38
N GLN A 183 -24.57 -7.99 -8.48
CA GLN A 183 -25.61 -8.41 -7.54
C GLN A 183 -25.03 -8.65 -6.15
N LEU A 184 -23.89 -9.37 -6.06
CA LEU A 184 -23.16 -9.58 -4.82
C LEU A 184 -22.80 -8.25 -4.14
N TRP A 185 -22.23 -7.30 -4.89
CA TRP A 185 -21.89 -5.97 -4.39
C TRP A 185 -23.11 -5.27 -3.81
N THR A 186 -24.16 -5.10 -4.62
CA THR A 186 -25.36 -4.34 -4.25
C THR A 186 -26.06 -4.96 -3.04
N ARG A 187 -26.12 -6.30 -2.99
CA ARG A 187 -26.74 -7.06 -1.91
C ARG A 187 -25.95 -6.91 -0.61
N SER A 188 -24.64 -7.09 -0.67
CA SER A 188 -23.76 -7.02 0.50
C SER A 188 -23.69 -5.60 1.05
N PHE A 189 -23.55 -4.59 0.17
CA PHE A 189 -23.52 -3.19 0.54
C PHE A 189 -24.75 -2.80 1.37
N LYS A 190 -25.95 -3.15 0.90
CA LYS A 190 -27.21 -2.84 1.59
C LYS A 190 -27.27 -3.50 2.97
N LYS A 191 -26.92 -4.78 3.07
CA LYS A 191 -26.96 -5.52 4.35
C LYS A 191 -25.90 -5.01 5.35
N ILE A 192 -24.70 -4.67 4.88
CA ILE A 192 -23.66 -4.03 5.72
C ILE A 192 -24.14 -2.65 6.19
N ARG A 193 -24.66 -1.82 5.29
CA ARG A 193 -25.15 -0.47 5.64
C ARG A 193 -26.30 -0.50 6.65
N GLU A 194 -27.20 -1.46 6.54
CA GLU A 194 -28.29 -1.66 7.50
C GLU A 194 -27.77 -2.13 8.86
N ALA A 195 -26.88 -3.12 8.87
CA ALA A 195 -26.42 -3.73 10.11
C ALA A 195 -25.38 -2.88 10.87
N LEU A 196 -24.52 -2.16 10.14
CA LEU A 196 -23.36 -1.42 10.62
C LEU A 196 -23.28 -0.03 9.95
N PRO A 197 -24.26 0.87 10.18
CA PRO A 197 -24.39 2.12 9.42
C PRO A 197 -23.18 3.07 9.53
N SER A 198 -22.40 2.99 10.62
CA SER A 198 -21.20 3.79 10.86
C SER A 198 -19.92 3.22 10.25
N VAL A 199 -19.93 1.96 9.79
CA VAL A 199 -18.76 1.30 9.22
C VAL A 199 -18.65 1.68 7.75
N ARG A 200 -17.44 2.05 7.31
CA ARG A 200 -17.18 2.37 5.90
C ARG A 200 -17.12 1.10 5.07
N ILE A 201 -17.56 1.19 3.82
CA ILE A 201 -17.46 0.14 2.81
C ILE A 201 -16.47 0.62 1.75
N THR A 202 -15.42 -0.17 1.51
CA THR A 202 -14.44 0.11 0.45
C THR A 202 -14.73 -0.72 -0.79
N GLY A 203 -14.37 -0.18 -1.97
CA GLY A 203 -14.43 -0.92 -3.23
C GLY A 203 -14.27 -0.05 -4.47
N PRO A 204 -14.38 -0.63 -5.67
CA PRO A 204 -14.64 -2.04 -5.93
C PRO A 204 -13.40 -2.96 -5.83
N SER A 205 -12.22 -2.44 -5.45
CA SER A 205 -10.99 -3.21 -5.25
C SER A 205 -10.60 -4.02 -6.49
N MET A 206 -10.73 -3.40 -7.67
CA MET A 206 -10.32 -3.99 -8.95
C MET A 206 -8.79 -4.14 -9.01
N SER A 207 -8.32 -5.19 -9.68
CA SER A 207 -6.88 -5.38 -9.94
C SER A 207 -6.31 -4.31 -10.87
N ALA A 208 -7.15 -3.83 -11.80
CA ALA A 208 -6.81 -2.78 -12.73
C ALA A 208 -7.21 -1.39 -12.22
N PHE A 209 -6.37 -0.41 -12.51
CA PHE A 209 -6.67 1.00 -12.23
C PHE A 209 -7.91 1.49 -13.01
N PRO A 210 -8.58 2.55 -12.54
CA PRO A 210 -9.79 3.08 -13.18
C PRO A 210 -9.54 3.50 -14.63
N SER A 211 -10.31 2.94 -15.57
CA SER A 211 -10.28 3.34 -16.97
C SER A 211 -11.65 3.21 -17.62
N ALA A 212 -11.98 4.17 -18.49
CA ALA A 212 -13.20 4.16 -19.30
C ALA A 212 -13.22 3.03 -20.36
N SER A 213 -12.07 2.41 -20.66
CA SER A 213 -11.98 1.23 -21.51
C SER A 213 -12.03 -0.08 -20.74
N HIS A 214 -12.00 -0.04 -19.40
CA HIS A 214 -12.10 -1.23 -18.57
C HIS A 214 -13.59 -1.55 -18.31
N GLU A 215 -14.03 -2.71 -18.79
CA GLU A 215 -15.45 -3.07 -18.78
C GLU A 215 -16.04 -3.18 -17.36
N TRP A 216 -15.28 -3.76 -16.43
CA TRP A 216 -15.70 -3.92 -15.03
C TRP A 216 -15.91 -2.59 -14.31
N TRP A 217 -15.06 -1.61 -14.59
CA TRP A 217 -15.19 -0.25 -14.04
C TRP A 217 -16.44 0.44 -14.57
N SER A 218 -16.65 0.38 -15.89
CA SER A 218 -17.82 0.97 -16.54
C SER A 218 -19.13 0.30 -16.08
N ALA A 219 -19.11 -1.01 -15.90
CA ALA A 219 -20.26 -1.77 -15.41
C ALA A 219 -20.58 -1.45 -13.95
N PHE A 220 -19.56 -1.38 -13.08
CA PHE A 220 -19.72 -1.00 -11.67
C PHE A 220 -20.38 0.36 -11.51
N LEU A 221 -19.83 1.40 -12.15
CA LEU A 221 -20.35 2.76 -12.04
C LEU A 221 -21.72 2.95 -12.73
N SER A 222 -22.08 2.06 -13.65
CA SER A 222 -23.41 2.05 -14.26
C SER A 222 -24.44 1.32 -13.40
N GLY A 223 -24.06 0.16 -12.85
CA GLY A 223 -24.96 -0.75 -12.13
C GLY A 223 -25.13 -0.45 -10.64
N CYS A 224 -24.19 0.26 -10.01
CA CYS A 224 -24.13 0.41 -8.55
C CYS A 224 -24.23 1.87 -8.07
N LYS A 225 -24.91 2.75 -8.83
CA LYS A 225 -25.05 4.19 -8.50
C LYS A 225 -25.68 4.50 -7.14
N ASP A 226 -26.54 3.61 -6.65
CA ASP A 226 -27.19 3.74 -5.33
C ASP A 226 -26.40 3.07 -4.19
N THR A 227 -25.28 2.44 -4.52
CA THR A 227 -24.41 1.70 -3.60
C THR A 227 -22.95 2.03 -3.88
N LEU A 228 -22.64 3.33 -4.04
CA LEU A 228 -21.26 3.80 -4.17
C LEU A 228 -20.50 3.55 -2.86
N PRO A 229 -19.23 3.15 -2.91
CA PRO A 229 -18.43 2.92 -1.73
C PRO A 229 -18.20 4.22 -0.95
N ASP A 230 -17.95 4.12 0.35
CA ASP A 230 -17.51 5.26 1.16
C ASP A 230 -16.02 5.57 0.92
N GLN A 231 -15.23 4.54 0.67
CA GLN A 231 -13.81 4.61 0.32
C GLN A 231 -13.58 3.93 -1.03
N TRP A 232 -13.01 4.66 -1.99
CA TRP A 232 -12.73 4.12 -3.31
C TRP A 232 -11.41 3.38 -3.31
N SER A 233 -11.40 2.15 -3.83
CA SER A 233 -10.21 1.32 -3.85
C SER A 233 -10.01 0.60 -5.17
N TRP A 234 -8.73 0.42 -5.50
CA TRP A 234 -8.21 -0.36 -6.61
C TRP A 234 -6.73 -0.65 -6.37
N HIS A 235 -6.19 -1.60 -7.12
CA HIS A 235 -4.82 -2.03 -6.95
C HIS A 235 -3.91 -1.39 -8.01
N MET A 236 -2.65 -1.23 -7.63
CA MET A 236 -1.60 -0.76 -8.52
C MET A 236 -0.43 -1.75 -8.50
N GLU A 237 -0.74 -3.00 -8.83
CA GLU A 237 0.19 -4.14 -8.85
C GLU A 237 0.33 -4.78 -10.23
N GLY A 238 -0.19 -4.12 -11.29
CA GLY A 238 -0.06 -4.60 -12.67
C GLY A 238 1.32 -4.41 -13.30
N GLY A 239 2.22 -3.65 -12.66
CA GLY A 239 3.61 -3.44 -13.12
C GLY A 239 3.77 -2.58 -14.39
N ASP A 240 2.69 -1.97 -14.90
CA ASP A 240 2.78 -1.04 -16.05
C ASP A 240 3.55 0.22 -15.64
N GLU A 241 4.67 0.46 -16.33
CA GLU A 241 5.59 1.55 -16.03
C GLU A 241 5.05 2.92 -16.45
N ALA A 242 4.07 2.97 -17.36
CA ALA A 242 3.40 4.20 -17.76
C ALA A 242 2.35 4.66 -16.74
N VAL A 243 1.89 3.75 -15.88
CA VAL A 243 0.87 4.04 -14.87
C VAL A 243 1.53 4.61 -13.61
N THR A 244 1.15 5.82 -13.24
CA THR A 244 1.55 6.52 -12.02
C THR A 244 0.32 6.79 -11.15
N MET A 245 0.51 7.16 -9.88
CA MET A 245 -0.60 7.56 -9.02
C MET A 245 -1.38 8.73 -9.64
N ALA A 246 -0.68 9.73 -10.20
CA ALA A 246 -1.31 10.90 -10.84
C ALA A 246 -2.13 10.52 -12.08
N SER A 247 -1.62 9.67 -12.97
CA SER A 247 -2.37 9.23 -14.16
C SER A 247 -3.56 8.35 -13.79
N SER A 248 -3.43 7.53 -12.74
CA SER A 248 -4.51 6.71 -12.20
C SER A 248 -5.63 7.59 -11.62
N MET A 249 -5.29 8.59 -10.81
CA MET A 249 -6.26 9.54 -10.25
C MET A 249 -6.93 10.40 -11.32
N ALA A 250 -6.19 10.87 -12.33
CA ALA A 250 -6.78 11.57 -13.45
C ALA A 250 -7.81 10.69 -14.19
N SER A 251 -7.45 9.44 -14.47
CA SER A 251 -8.35 8.48 -15.12
C SER A 251 -9.58 8.17 -14.28
N PHE A 252 -9.42 8.09 -12.95
CA PHE A 252 -10.52 7.95 -12.01
C PHE A 252 -11.48 9.15 -12.07
N HIS A 253 -10.98 10.38 -12.01
CA HIS A 253 -11.81 11.58 -12.09
C HIS A 253 -12.55 11.69 -13.43
N ASP A 254 -11.89 11.37 -14.54
CA ASP A 254 -12.52 11.35 -15.87
C ASP A 254 -13.65 10.31 -15.92
N LEU A 255 -13.41 9.14 -15.33
CA LEU A 255 -14.40 8.07 -15.25
C LEU A 255 -15.61 8.49 -14.40
N LEU A 256 -15.40 9.10 -13.22
CA LEU A 256 -16.49 9.63 -12.40
C LEU A 256 -17.31 10.68 -13.14
N SER A 257 -16.63 11.62 -13.81
CA SER A 257 -17.26 12.67 -14.62
C SER A 257 -18.14 12.07 -15.73
N LYS A 258 -17.64 11.06 -16.46
CA LYS A 258 -18.40 10.33 -17.50
C LYS A 258 -19.67 9.67 -16.96
N HIS A 259 -19.65 9.20 -15.72
CA HIS A 259 -20.80 8.56 -15.07
C HIS A 259 -21.70 9.52 -14.27
N GLY A 260 -21.35 10.82 -14.24
CA GLY A 260 -22.09 11.86 -13.53
C GLY A 260 -21.97 11.76 -12.00
N ILE A 261 -20.86 11.23 -11.50
CA ILE A 261 -20.58 11.11 -10.07
C ILE A 261 -19.73 12.31 -9.66
N PRO A 262 -20.19 13.15 -8.72
CA PRO A 262 -19.45 14.32 -8.29
C PRO A 262 -18.25 13.94 -7.40
N LEU A 263 -17.17 14.71 -7.49
CA LEU A 263 -15.90 14.43 -6.79
C LEU A 263 -16.00 14.49 -5.27
N ASP A 264 -16.98 15.19 -4.71
CA ASP A 264 -17.23 15.22 -3.27
C ASP A 264 -17.66 13.85 -2.70
N LYS A 265 -18.15 12.94 -3.56
CA LYS A 265 -18.42 11.54 -3.22
C LYS A 265 -17.20 10.61 -3.37
N ALA A 266 -16.04 11.16 -3.71
CA ALA A 266 -14.84 10.40 -4.03
C ALA A 266 -13.57 10.99 -3.40
N GLN A 267 -13.71 11.56 -2.19
CA GLN A 267 -12.60 12.19 -1.47
C GLN A 267 -11.72 11.21 -0.69
N ASP A 268 -12.24 10.02 -0.38
CA ASP A 268 -11.52 8.96 0.33
C ASP A 268 -11.09 7.89 -0.67
N VAL A 269 -9.81 7.91 -1.03
CA VAL A 269 -9.20 6.95 -1.96
C VAL A 269 -8.14 6.15 -1.20
N ASN A 270 -8.16 4.84 -1.39
CA ASN A 270 -7.22 3.91 -0.79
C ASN A 270 -6.73 2.90 -1.83
N ILE A 271 -5.46 3.02 -2.22
CA ILE A 271 -4.77 2.04 -3.04
C ILE A 271 -4.39 0.87 -2.12
N ASN A 272 -5.37 0.00 -1.90
CA ASN A 272 -5.34 -1.02 -0.87
C ASN A 272 -4.46 -2.24 -1.19
N GLU A 273 -3.80 -2.22 -2.36
CA GLU A 273 -2.59 -2.98 -2.73
C GLU A 273 -1.77 -2.16 -3.74
N TYR A 274 -0.50 -1.83 -3.43
CA TYR A 274 0.44 -1.20 -4.36
C TYR A 274 1.83 -1.86 -4.34
N ALA A 275 2.57 -1.63 -5.42
CA ALA A 275 3.92 -2.15 -5.70
C ALA A 275 3.96 -3.65 -5.99
N VAL A 276 4.40 -3.97 -7.21
CA VAL A 276 4.86 -5.32 -7.55
C VAL A 276 6.06 -5.73 -6.71
N TYR A 277 6.37 -7.03 -6.67
CA TYR A 277 7.47 -7.55 -5.88
C TYR A 277 8.83 -6.89 -6.20
N GLY A 278 9.11 -6.57 -7.47
CA GLY A 278 10.32 -5.85 -7.90
C GLY A 278 10.39 -4.37 -7.48
N GLU A 279 9.27 -3.82 -7.04
CA GLU A 279 9.16 -2.45 -6.50
C GLU A 279 9.19 -2.39 -4.97
N GLN A 280 9.27 -3.53 -4.29
CA GLN A 280 9.44 -3.59 -2.83
C GLN A 280 10.92 -3.41 -2.44
N VAL A 281 11.43 -2.21 -2.74
CA VAL A 281 12.82 -1.78 -2.52
C VAL A 281 12.83 -0.28 -2.15
N PRO A 282 13.88 0.24 -1.48
CA PRO A 282 13.89 1.63 -1.00
C PRO A 282 13.54 2.69 -2.05
N SER A 283 14.14 2.62 -3.25
CA SER A 283 13.92 3.58 -4.34
C SER A 283 12.44 3.67 -4.73
N ALA A 284 11.81 2.54 -5.04
CA ALA A 284 10.41 2.50 -5.43
C ALA A 284 9.46 2.78 -4.25
N GLY A 285 9.83 2.40 -3.02
CA GLY A 285 9.09 2.80 -1.82
C GLY A 285 9.00 4.32 -1.68
N ALA A 286 10.10 5.04 -1.86
CA ALA A 286 10.12 6.50 -1.86
C ALA A 286 9.30 7.11 -3.03
N TRP A 287 9.32 6.47 -4.21
CA TRP A 287 8.51 6.87 -5.37
C TRP A 287 7.00 6.72 -5.10
N TRP A 288 6.58 5.59 -4.51
CA TRP A 288 5.18 5.34 -4.13
C TRP A 288 4.70 6.30 -3.05
N ILE A 289 5.51 6.54 -2.01
CA ILE A 289 5.22 7.53 -0.96
C ILE A 289 4.90 8.90 -1.58
N ALA A 290 5.75 9.36 -2.51
CA ALA A 290 5.58 10.66 -3.15
C ALA A 290 4.27 10.77 -3.94
N GLY A 291 3.94 9.75 -4.75
CA GLY A 291 2.71 9.72 -5.53
C GLY A 291 1.45 9.73 -4.66
N LEU A 292 1.41 8.84 -3.66
CA LEU A 292 0.27 8.71 -2.74
C LEU A 292 0.03 9.99 -1.92
N GLU A 293 1.10 10.58 -1.37
CA GLU A 293 1.00 11.81 -0.60
C GLU A 293 0.56 13.01 -1.46
N ARG A 294 1.06 13.12 -2.70
CA ARG A 294 0.67 14.20 -3.62
C ARG A 294 -0.80 14.13 -4.01
N GLU A 295 -1.32 12.93 -4.27
CA GLU A 295 -2.72 12.73 -4.63
C GLU A 295 -3.66 12.59 -3.42
N ASN A 296 -3.13 12.67 -2.20
CA ASN A 296 -3.88 12.49 -0.94
C ASN A 296 -4.62 11.15 -0.83
N ALA A 297 -4.07 10.10 -1.42
CA ALA A 297 -4.61 8.75 -1.35
C ALA A 297 -3.88 7.92 -0.30
N HIS A 298 -4.63 7.15 0.49
CA HIS A 298 -4.06 6.11 1.32
C HIS A 298 -3.46 5.00 0.43
N GLY A 299 -2.43 4.32 0.93
CA GLY A 299 -1.83 3.19 0.25
C GLY A 299 -1.47 2.09 1.25
N LEU A 300 -1.74 0.85 0.85
CA LEU A 300 -1.29 -0.34 1.55
C LEU A 300 -0.31 -1.10 0.67
N ARG A 301 0.91 -1.29 1.19
CA ARG A 301 1.95 -2.00 0.48
C ARG A 301 1.49 -3.43 0.24
N GLY A 302 1.60 -3.86 -1.02
CA GLY A 302 1.34 -5.23 -1.46
C GLY A 302 2.11 -6.24 -0.63
N ASN A 303 1.61 -7.48 -0.59
CA ASN A 303 2.27 -8.54 0.14
C ASN A 303 2.36 -9.80 -0.71
N TRP A 304 3.56 -10.04 -1.19
CA TRP A 304 3.89 -11.17 -2.04
C TRP A 304 4.37 -12.38 -1.23
N ALA A 305 4.31 -12.36 0.10
CA ALA A 305 4.52 -13.58 0.88
C ALA A 305 3.28 -14.49 0.76
N ILE A 306 3.43 -15.74 1.20
CA ILE A 306 2.43 -16.80 1.00
C ILE A 306 2.27 -17.63 2.27
N ALA A 307 1.15 -18.36 2.36
CA ALA A 307 0.84 -19.24 3.48
C ALA A 307 1.05 -18.52 4.83
N GLY A 308 1.68 -19.18 5.80
CA GLY A 308 1.96 -18.56 7.10
C GLY A 308 2.85 -17.32 7.05
N ALA A 309 3.66 -17.12 6.01
CA ALA A 309 4.50 -15.91 5.87
C ALA A 309 3.71 -14.70 5.35
N LEU A 310 2.56 -14.90 4.71
CA LEU A 310 1.65 -13.81 4.33
C LEU A 310 1.28 -12.97 5.57
N HIS A 311 1.12 -13.62 6.71
CA HIS A 311 0.75 -13.02 8.00
C HIS A 311 1.93 -12.44 8.78
N ASP A 312 3.10 -12.29 8.17
CA ASP A 312 4.31 -11.90 8.88
C ASP A 312 5.09 -10.78 8.15
N PHE A 313 6.14 -10.27 8.79
CA PHE A 313 7.15 -9.41 8.17
C PHE A 313 6.71 -7.99 7.81
N MET A 314 5.51 -7.54 8.20
CA MET A 314 4.95 -6.25 7.76
C MET A 314 5.07 -6.08 6.24
N ALA A 315 4.63 -7.11 5.52
CA ALA A 315 4.73 -7.26 4.08
C ALA A 315 6.17 -7.28 3.51
N GLY A 316 7.22 -7.43 4.34
CA GLY A 316 8.62 -7.44 3.90
C GLY A 316 9.40 -6.19 4.30
N LEU A 317 8.79 -5.29 5.08
CA LEU A 317 9.54 -4.24 5.78
C LEU A 317 10.40 -4.81 6.93
N LEU A 318 10.02 -5.97 7.47
CA LEU A 318 10.81 -6.67 8.46
C LEU A 318 11.29 -8.01 7.92
N SER A 319 12.29 -8.58 8.58
CA SER A 319 12.62 -10.00 8.50
C SER A 319 13.00 -10.50 9.88
N LYS A 320 13.23 -11.80 10.02
CA LYS A 320 13.58 -12.46 11.29
C LYS A 320 14.44 -13.69 11.02
N PRO A 321 15.05 -14.32 12.05
CA PRO A 321 15.84 -15.53 11.88
C PRO A 321 15.07 -16.58 11.06
N ASN A 322 15.73 -17.15 10.06
CA ASN A 322 15.19 -18.15 9.15
C ASN A 322 13.99 -17.67 8.30
N GLY A 323 13.77 -16.35 8.18
CA GLY A 323 12.61 -15.78 7.45
C GLY A 323 12.57 -16.10 5.96
N SER A 324 13.70 -16.49 5.36
CA SER A 324 13.85 -16.82 3.94
C SER A 324 14.32 -18.26 3.69
N ASP A 325 14.36 -19.12 4.70
CA ASP A 325 14.84 -20.51 4.57
C ASP A 325 13.87 -21.56 5.11
N SER A 326 14.27 -22.84 4.97
CA SER A 326 13.40 -23.98 5.30
C SER A 326 13.18 -24.22 6.80
N ASN A 327 13.77 -23.40 7.68
CA ASN A 327 13.57 -23.43 9.12
C ASN A 327 12.69 -22.26 9.59
N TYR A 328 11.99 -21.58 8.67
CA TYR A 328 10.99 -20.58 9.01
C TYR A 328 10.00 -21.11 10.04
N ALA A 329 9.74 -20.30 11.07
CA ALA A 329 8.71 -20.54 12.05
C ALA A 329 7.78 -19.33 12.07
N ILE A 330 6.47 -19.56 11.84
CA ILE A 330 5.45 -18.51 11.85
C ILE A 330 5.47 -17.73 13.16
N GLU A 331 5.72 -18.41 14.26
CA GLU A 331 5.80 -17.84 15.61
C GLU A 331 7.22 -17.45 16.07
N GLY A 332 8.21 -17.55 15.17
CA GLY A 332 9.57 -17.12 15.45
C GLY A 332 9.67 -15.62 15.76
N GLU A 333 10.61 -15.25 16.63
CA GLU A 333 10.84 -13.87 17.08
C GLU A 333 12.21 -13.35 16.62
N GLY A 334 12.60 -12.15 17.07
CA GLY A 334 13.90 -11.56 16.75
C GLY A 334 13.89 -10.72 15.47
N TYR A 335 12.78 -10.03 15.20
CA TYR A 335 12.61 -9.16 14.04
C TYR A 335 13.70 -8.10 13.92
N TRP A 336 14.07 -7.81 12.68
CA TRP A 336 14.92 -6.68 12.31
C TRP A 336 14.34 -5.91 11.12
N PRO A 337 14.67 -4.60 11.02
CA PRO A 337 14.25 -3.78 9.89
C PRO A 337 15.04 -4.09 8.61
N THR A 338 14.37 -4.03 7.47
CA THR A 338 15.00 -4.06 6.14
C THR A 338 15.43 -2.67 5.68
N ALA A 339 16.13 -2.59 4.54
CA ALA A 339 16.49 -1.31 3.93
C ALA A 339 15.26 -0.43 3.63
N GLU A 340 14.18 -1.05 3.14
CA GLU A 340 12.95 -0.33 2.79
C GLU A 340 12.24 0.19 4.05
N PHE A 341 12.26 -0.55 5.16
CA PHE A 341 11.74 -0.05 6.45
C PHE A 341 12.40 1.26 6.87
N GLN A 342 13.69 1.43 6.62
CA GLN A 342 14.38 2.69 6.96
C GLN A 342 13.84 3.89 6.17
N VAL A 343 13.31 3.66 4.96
CA VAL A 343 12.62 4.71 4.18
C VAL A 343 11.33 5.12 4.89
N TYR A 344 10.47 4.16 5.25
CA TYR A 344 9.22 4.45 5.97
C TYR A 344 9.47 5.03 7.36
N LYS A 345 10.53 4.58 8.04
CA LYS A 345 10.96 5.16 9.32
C LYS A 345 11.37 6.61 9.15
N TYR A 346 12.25 6.94 8.21
CA TYR A 346 12.65 8.33 7.98
C TYR A 346 11.47 9.22 7.56
N TYR A 347 10.63 8.70 6.67
CA TYR A 347 9.39 9.32 6.24
C TYR A 347 8.50 9.69 7.44
N ALA A 348 8.28 8.76 8.37
CA ALA A 348 7.43 9.01 9.51
C ALA A 348 8.14 9.77 10.64
N SER A 349 9.41 9.53 10.93
CA SER A 349 10.10 10.11 12.10
C SER A 349 10.72 11.47 11.83
N SER A 350 11.23 11.70 10.61
CA SER A 350 12.07 12.85 10.30
C SER A 350 11.37 13.90 9.43
N MET A 351 10.46 13.49 8.55
CA MET A 351 9.76 14.41 7.64
C MET A 351 8.53 15.04 8.32
N LYS A 352 8.78 16.03 9.17
CA LYS A 352 7.79 16.72 10.02
C LYS A 352 7.43 18.12 9.49
N GLY A 353 6.53 18.81 10.19
CA GLY A 353 6.10 20.16 9.84
C GLY A 353 4.99 20.17 8.78
N GLN A 354 5.24 20.79 7.63
CA GLN A 354 4.27 20.94 6.54
C GLN A 354 4.78 20.27 5.27
N ARG A 355 3.91 19.54 4.56
CA ARG A 355 4.18 19.03 3.21
C ARG A 355 4.35 20.18 2.25
N LEU A 356 5.25 20.02 1.30
CA LEU A 356 5.48 20.97 0.22
C LEU A 356 4.86 20.47 -1.08
N LYS A 357 4.53 21.38 -1.98
CA LYS A 357 4.13 21.03 -3.34
C LYS A 357 5.30 20.41 -4.08
N THR A 358 5.07 19.25 -4.71
CA THR A 358 6.06 18.56 -5.53
C THR A 358 5.53 18.20 -6.90
N SER A 359 6.42 17.92 -7.84
CA SER A 359 6.10 17.29 -9.12
C SER A 359 7.13 16.22 -9.46
N ALA A 360 6.65 15.08 -9.94
CA ALA A 360 7.49 14.03 -10.51
C ALA A 360 8.24 14.53 -11.77
N SER A 361 9.22 13.75 -12.21
CA SER A 361 9.84 13.96 -13.52
C SER A 361 8.86 13.73 -14.67
N SER A 362 9.14 14.34 -15.82
CA SER A 362 8.26 14.24 -17.01
C SER A 362 8.12 12.82 -17.57
N ASP A 363 9.09 11.95 -17.30
CA ASP A 363 9.03 10.53 -17.65
C ASP A 363 8.25 9.68 -16.61
N GLY A 364 7.87 10.27 -15.47
CA GLY A 364 7.17 9.59 -14.37
C GLY A 364 8.05 8.65 -13.54
N LEU A 365 9.36 8.57 -13.79
CA LEU A 365 10.24 7.55 -13.21
C LEU A 365 11.04 8.02 -11.98
N LEU A 366 11.15 9.34 -11.75
CA LEU A 366 11.64 9.95 -10.50
C LEU A 366 10.48 10.69 -9.85
N ASP A 367 10.34 10.50 -8.54
CA ASP A 367 9.39 11.26 -7.74
C ASP A 367 9.99 11.67 -6.39
N VAL A 368 9.40 12.71 -5.80
CA VAL A 368 9.86 13.31 -4.55
C VAL A 368 8.70 13.66 -3.62
N TYR A 369 8.87 13.29 -2.36
CA TYR A 369 8.07 13.78 -1.23
C TYR A 369 8.89 14.79 -0.46
N ALA A 370 8.28 15.89 -0.01
CA ALA A 370 9.01 16.94 0.68
C ALA A 370 8.21 17.56 1.82
N THR A 371 8.92 17.94 2.88
CA THR A 371 8.37 18.62 4.06
C THR A 371 9.26 19.77 4.49
N VAL A 372 8.68 20.74 5.20
CA VAL A 372 9.38 21.86 5.82
C VAL A 372 9.01 21.99 7.29
N GLU A 373 10.01 22.13 8.14
CA GLU A 373 9.86 22.40 9.57
C GLU A 373 10.90 23.44 10.01
N GLY A 374 10.42 24.63 10.41
CA GLY A 374 11.28 25.78 10.62
C GLY A 374 12.07 26.09 9.35
N ASP A 375 13.39 26.20 9.47
CA ASP A 375 14.29 26.51 8.35
C ASP A 375 14.89 25.26 7.69
N VAL A 376 14.29 24.08 7.92
CA VAL A 376 14.75 22.80 7.38
C VAL A 376 13.74 22.23 6.40
N VAL A 377 14.15 22.08 5.13
CA VAL A 377 13.42 21.32 4.13
C VAL A 377 13.99 19.91 4.06
N ARG A 378 13.14 18.89 4.15
CA ARG A 378 13.52 17.49 3.92
C ARG A 378 12.84 16.96 2.68
N ILE A 379 13.63 16.36 1.80
CA ILE A 379 13.19 15.78 0.54
C ILE A 379 13.54 14.31 0.56
N LEU A 380 12.57 13.43 0.35
CA LEU A 380 12.77 12.01 0.09
C LEU A 380 12.56 11.76 -1.40
N ALA A 381 13.57 11.22 -2.07
CA ALA A 381 13.61 11.02 -3.52
C ALA A 381 13.78 9.54 -3.85
N GLY A 382 12.95 9.07 -4.78
CA GLY A 382 12.92 7.68 -5.21
C GLY A 382 12.76 7.56 -6.71
N THR A 383 13.45 6.57 -7.30
CA THR A 383 13.18 6.12 -8.66
C THR A 383 12.34 4.85 -8.63
N ARG A 384 11.58 4.57 -9.69
CA ARG A 384 10.78 3.35 -9.78
C ARG A 384 11.65 2.10 -10.09
N SER A 385 12.50 1.72 -9.13
CA SER A 385 13.48 0.62 -9.21
C SER A 385 14.49 0.76 -10.36
N ARG A 386 15.12 1.94 -10.51
CA ARG A 386 16.01 2.25 -11.65
C ARG A 386 17.29 2.96 -11.23
N PRO A 387 18.44 2.70 -11.88
CA PRO A 387 19.59 3.59 -11.77
C PRO A 387 19.24 4.96 -12.35
N GLY A 388 20.09 5.95 -12.15
CA GLY A 388 19.77 7.26 -12.72
C GLY A 388 20.87 8.30 -12.64
N ASN A 389 20.65 9.33 -13.46
CA ASN A 389 21.36 10.60 -13.47
C ASN A 389 20.31 11.71 -13.53
N TRP A 390 19.68 11.98 -12.40
CA TRP A 390 18.49 12.81 -12.28
C TRP A 390 18.74 14.04 -11.41
N THR A 391 17.78 14.97 -11.42
CA THR A 391 17.86 16.22 -10.65
C THR A 391 16.57 16.47 -9.89
N VAL A 392 16.69 17.07 -8.70
CA VAL A 392 15.58 17.70 -7.99
C VAL A 392 15.82 19.22 -7.98
N ASP A 393 14.93 19.95 -8.63
CA ASP A 393 14.91 21.41 -8.60
C ASP A 393 14.09 21.87 -7.39
N VAL A 394 14.75 22.51 -6.43
CA VAL A 394 14.11 23.15 -5.28
C VAL A 394 13.91 24.61 -5.63
N VAL A 395 12.66 25.01 -5.86
CA VAL A 395 12.28 26.34 -6.37
C VAL A 395 11.58 27.15 -5.29
N GLY A 396 11.54 28.48 -5.47
CA GLY A 396 10.91 29.40 -4.52
C GLY A 396 11.87 29.90 -3.43
N LEU A 397 13.17 29.68 -3.60
CA LEU A 397 14.21 30.17 -2.69
C LEU A 397 14.68 31.58 -3.10
N LYS A 398 15.20 32.36 -2.15
CA LYS A 398 15.82 33.67 -2.44
C LYS A 398 17.23 33.48 -2.99
N ASP A 399 17.58 34.24 -4.02
CA ASP A 399 18.96 34.27 -4.54
C ASP A 399 19.98 34.62 -3.46
N ASP A 400 21.20 34.12 -3.65
CA ASP A 400 22.34 34.28 -2.73
C ASP A 400 22.18 33.66 -1.33
N THR A 401 21.02 33.03 -1.04
CA THR A 401 20.81 32.25 0.17
C THR A 401 21.79 31.07 0.24
N ARG A 402 22.46 30.91 1.38
CA ARG A 402 23.30 29.75 1.66
C ARG A 402 22.47 28.61 2.25
N VAL A 403 22.64 27.42 1.66
CA VAL A 403 21.93 26.21 2.06
C VAL A 403 22.95 25.13 2.37
N LYS A 404 22.90 24.59 3.59
CA LYS A 404 23.64 23.38 3.93
C LYS A 404 22.80 22.19 3.51
N VAL A 405 23.39 21.33 2.68
CA VAL A 405 22.76 20.12 2.14
C VAL A 405 23.41 18.91 2.75
N LYS A 406 22.65 18.13 3.52
CA LYS A 406 23.02 16.78 3.94
C LYS A 406 22.34 15.76 3.04
N THR A 407 23.10 14.79 2.54
CA THR A 407 22.58 13.72 1.68
C THR A 407 22.65 12.37 2.40
N LEU A 408 21.53 11.68 2.45
CA LEU A 408 21.36 10.33 3.02
C LEU A 408 21.05 9.32 1.89
N ALA A 409 21.46 8.07 2.08
CA ALA A 409 21.07 6.96 1.20
C ALA A 409 20.51 5.77 1.97
N PHE A 410 19.41 5.22 1.46
CA PHE A 410 18.78 4.00 1.98
C PHE A 410 19.14 2.85 1.04
N ARG A 411 20.09 2.00 1.47
CA ARG A 411 20.75 1.02 0.61
C ARG A 411 20.39 -0.40 1.01
N VAL A 412 20.17 -1.23 0.00
CA VAL A 412 20.15 -2.69 0.18
C VAL A 412 21.60 -3.17 0.42
N VAL A 413 21.78 -4.09 1.38
CA VAL A 413 23.10 -4.62 1.75
C VAL A 413 23.30 -5.99 1.09
N ASP A 414 24.45 -6.18 0.45
CA ASP A 414 24.84 -7.43 -0.22
C ASP A 414 23.81 -7.97 -1.23
N GLY A 415 23.03 -7.07 -1.84
CA GLY A 415 22.00 -7.42 -2.83
C GLY A 415 20.76 -8.12 -2.26
N ASP A 416 20.65 -8.25 -0.93
CA ASP A 416 19.53 -8.91 -0.26
C ASP A 416 18.66 -7.87 0.46
N LYS A 417 17.48 -7.59 -0.11
CA LYS A 417 16.55 -6.59 0.40
C LYS A 417 15.96 -6.94 1.77
N LEU A 418 16.06 -8.20 2.22
CA LEU A 418 15.52 -8.65 3.52
C LEU A 418 16.57 -8.64 4.64
N ARG A 419 17.83 -8.30 4.33
CA ARG A 419 18.87 -8.17 5.35
C ARG A 419 18.59 -7.03 6.31
N ARG A 420 19.15 -7.21 7.52
CA ARG A 420 19.14 -6.20 8.55
C ARG A 420 19.85 -4.93 8.10
N VAL A 421 19.15 -3.81 8.19
CA VAL A 421 19.68 -2.46 7.97
C VAL A 421 19.20 -1.57 9.11
N ASP A 422 20.12 -1.02 9.90
CA ASP A 422 19.77 -0.28 11.13
C ASP A 422 19.59 1.25 10.92
N GLY A 423 19.75 1.75 9.69
CA GLY A 423 19.55 3.17 9.36
C GLY A 423 20.05 3.55 7.96
N PRO A 424 19.79 4.80 7.52
CA PRO A 424 20.40 5.33 6.30
C PRO A 424 21.91 5.55 6.46
N HIS A 425 22.61 5.62 5.33
CA HIS A 425 24.01 6.01 5.26
C HIS A 425 24.15 7.51 4.98
N ASP A 426 24.90 8.21 5.81
CA ASP A 426 25.35 9.58 5.52
C ASP A 426 26.33 9.54 4.33
N LEU A 427 26.01 10.25 3.24
CA LEU A 427 26.87 10.30 2.06
C LEU A 427 27.80 11.50 2.08
N GLU A 428 27.24 12.67 2.28
CA GLU A 428 27.97 13.93 2.25
C GLU A 428 27.18 15.05 2.93
N GLU A 429 27.93 16.06 3.34
CA GLU A 429 27.43 17.39 3.69
C GLU A 429 28.17 18.41 2.84
N ARG A 430 27.43 19.36 2.26
CA ARG A 430 27.99 20.45 1.44
C ARG A 430 27.21 21.74 1.65
N GLU A 431 27.81 22.86 1.28
CA GLU A 431 27.13 24.16 1.25
C GLU A 431 26.95 24.56 -0.21
N GLU A 432 25.74 25.01 -0.54
CA GLU A 432 25.41 25.56 -1.86
C GLU A 432 24.80 26.95 -1.72
N VAL A 433 24.89 27.74 -2.78
CA VAL A 433 24.29 29.07 -2.87
C VAL A 433 23.19 29.02 -3.92
N VAL A 434 22.01 29.50 -3.54
CA VAL A 434 20.85 29.58 -4.44
C VAL A 434 21.15 30.53 -5.59
N LYS A 435 20.77 30.12 -6.81
CA LYS A 435 20.90 30.91 -8.03
C LYS A 435 19.66 30.80 -8.88
N GLU A 436 19.20 31.92 -9.44
CA GLU A 436 17.97 32.00 -10.23
C GLU A 436 16.73 31.50 -9.46
N GLY A 437 16.69 31.79 -8.15
CA GLY A 437 15.62 31.39 -7.24
C GLY A 437 15.48 29.88 -7.01
N LYS A 438 16.52 29.10 -7.36
CA LYS A 438 16.51 27.64 -7.25
C LYS A 438 17.83 27.05 -6.76
N LEU A 439 17.72 25.90 -6.11
CA LEU A 439 18.82 25.00 -5.77
C LEU A 439 18.64 23.70 -6.58
N ARG A 440 19.71 23.18 -7.20
CA ARG A 440 19.63 21.94 -8.01
C ARG A 440 20.38 20.80 -7.36
N LEU A 441 19.64 19.83 -6.82
CA LEU A 441 20.19 18.63 -6.21
C LEU A 441 20.38 17.58 -7.30
N ARG A 442 21.62 17.36 -7.73
CA ARG A 442 21.95 16.37 -8.75
C ARG A 442 22.37 15.06 -8.12
N MET A 443 21.89 13.95 -8.67
CA MET A 443 22.27 12.62 -8.20
C MET A 443 22.59 11.69 -9.37
N LYS A 444 23.65 10.91 -9.21
CA LYS A 444 24.04 9.85 -10.14
C LYS A 444 24.34 8.57 -9.40
N HIS A 445 23.64 7.49 -9.73
CA HIS A 445 23.82 6.18 -9.10
C HIS A 445 23.61 5.04 -10.10
N GLN A 446 24.20 3.89 -9.81
CA GLN A 446 24.07 2.66 -10.60
C GLN A 446 23.19 1.60 -9.93
N ASP A 447 22.99 1.70 -8.62
CA ASP A 447 22.13 0.78 -7.89
C ASP A 447 20.65 1.18 -8.09
N PRO A 448 19.80 0.33 -8.71
CA PRO A 448 18.38 0.62 -8.90
C PRO A 448 17.56 0.64 -7.61
N MET A 449 18.08 0.11 -6.50
CA MET A 449 17.32 -0.09 -5.26
C MET A 449 17.46 1.07 -4.27
N THR A 450 18.48 1.92 -4.42
CA THR A 450 18.78 2.98 -3.44
C THR A 450 17.81 4.17 -3.55
N ALA A 451 17.18 4.55 -2.44
CA ALA A 451 16.53 5.85 -2.27
C ALA A 451 17.49 6.86 -1.64
N PHE A 452 17.17 8.15 -1.81
CA PHE A 452 17.97 9.25 -1.25
C PHE A 452 17.10 10.19 -0.45
N ALA A 453 17.64 10.78 0.61
CA ALA A 453 17.05 11.94 1.24
C ALA A 453 18.03 13.12 1.27
N PHE A 454 17.48 14.32 1.17
CA PHE A 454 18.21 15.57 1.27
C PHE A 454 17.63 16.38 2.43
N GLU A 455 18.48 16.79 3.37
CA GLU A 455 18.11 17.74 4.41
C GLU A 455 18.78 19.08 4.12
N LEU A 456 17.96 20.10 3.91
CA LEU A 456 18.38 21.43 3.50
C LEU A 456 18.17 22.38 4.67
N ALA A 457 19.25 22.81 5.32
CA ALA A 457 19.19 23.87 6.34
C ALA A 457 19.44 25.22 5.68
N ILE A 458 18.44 26.10 5.73
CA ILE A 458 18.38 27.37 4.99
C ILE A 458 18.69 28.51 5.97
N ALA A 459 19.83 29.19 5.79
CA ALA A 459 20.35 30.11 6.81
C ALA A 459 19.54 31.40 7.00
N GLU A 460 18.69 31.79 6.03
CA GLU A 460 17.99 33.09 6.02
C GLU A 460 16.45 32.96 6.04
N GLY A 461 15.94 31.78 6.45
CA GLY A 461 14.51 31.47 6.47
C GLY A 461 13.93 31.17 5.08
N ILE A 462 12.78 30.48 5.08
CA ILE A 462 12.02 30.07 3.88
C ILE A 462 10.95 31.11 3.55
#